data_AF-A0A1G6TAG0-F1
#
_entry.id   AF-A0A1G6TAG0-F1
#
_cell.length_a   1.000
_cell.length_b   1.000
_cell.length_c   1.000
_cell.angle_alpha   90.00
_cell.angle_beta   90.00
_cell.angle_gamma   90.00
#
_symmetry.space_group_name_H-M   'P 1'
#
loop_
_entity.id
_entity.type
_entity.pdbx_description
1 polymer ?
#
loop_
_entity_poly.entity_id
_entity_poly.type
_entity_poly.pdbx_seq_one_letter_code
_entity_poly.pdbx_strand_id
1 'polypeptide(L)'
;RSTKRRQDAPDLPTRKVAKTTVGREFAGRFRPSMFVTLTCDTYGRVREDGTPVDSGSYDYRRAARDAVHFSSLVDRWWQNLRRVVGWDVQYFATVEPQKRAAPHLHTAIRGAISHEVIRLVTAATYHQVWWPNHDRLVYDGDQIPVWDFRTGSFVDPDTGRPLTGWYQAVEEVEEPAHVVRFGRQVHSKGILGDTEEAGRHIGYLTKYLTKSTGEVVEATSIRQRDHHDRLHAELSITPCSPRCAVWLLYGIQPLGANAKTTPGRCKGRAHRRSTLGLPGRRVLVSRKWSGKSLADHKADRKRFVRDMLASVGIHKPERDTTRLIWRKVAPGDQQVPPRAHLLMRAIAERITWRAEYDRALLAAQPPPGQHPQTSATPLAA
;
A
#
# COMPACT_ATOMS: atom_id res chain seq x y z
N ARG A 1 -9.21 -26.34 -6.66
CA ARG A 1 -8.97 -25.16 -7.51
C ARG A 1 -7.59 -25.24 -8.12
N SER A 2 -7.45 -24.98 -9.42
CA SER A 2 -6.21 -25.24 -10.15
C SER A 2 -5.04 -24.40 -9.60
N THR A 3 -4.15 -25.04 -8.86
CA THR A 3 -2.81 -24.52 -8.54
C THR A 3 -1.86 -24.64 -9.75
N LYS A 4 -2.36 -25.11 -10.90
CA LYS A 4 -1.53 -25.28 -12.10
C LYS A 4 -1.04 -23.92 -12.57
N ARG A 5 0.27 -23.88 -12.80
CA ARG A 5 0.96 -22.76 -13.43
C ARG A 5 0.33 -22.52 -14.81
N ARG A 6 0.12 -21.25 -15.18
CA ARG A 6 -0.35 -20.92 -16.52
C ARG A 6 0.76 -21.21 -17.53
N GLN A 7 0.40 -21.81 -18.66
CA GLN A 7 1.36 -22.19 -19.70
C GLN A 7 1.82 -21.01 -20.57
N ASP A 8 1.09 -19.89 -20.54
CA ASP A 8 1.43 -18.67 -21.31
C ASP A 8 2.45 -17.76 -20.60
N ALA A 9 2.88 -18.11 -19.37
CA ALA A 9 3.91 -17.37 -18.66
C ALA A 9 5.31 -17.92 -18.98
N PRO A 10 6.33 -17.06 -19.19
CA PRO A 10 7.72 -17.51 -19.35
C PRO A 10 8.21 -18.34 -18.16
N ASP A 11 8.96 -19.40 -18.43
CA ASP A 11 9.59 -20.20 -17.38
C ASP A 11 10.67 -19.41 -16.64
N LEU A 12 10.71 -19.61 -15.32
CA LEU A 12 11.66 -18.95 -14.45
C LEU A 12 12.70 -19.95 -13.97
N PRO A 13 14.01 -19.66 -14.12
CA PRO A 13 15.04 -20.49 -13.55
C PRO A 13 14.92 -20.50 -12.02
N THR A 14 15.25 -21.62 -11.40
CA THR A 14 15.26 -21.74 -9.94
C THR A 14 16.69 -21.90 -9.48
N ARG A 15 17.14 -21.06 -8.54
CA ARG A 15 18.48 -21.15 -7.95
C ARG A 15 18.41 -21.70 -6.53
N LYS A 16 19.49 -22.37 -6.09
CA LYS A 16 19.65 -22.78 -4.69
C LYS A 16 19.67 -21.54 -3.79
N VAL A 17 18.88 -21.57 -2.72
CA VAL A 17 18.76 -20.44 -1.80
C VAL A 17 19.99 -20.35 -0.90
N ALA A 18 20.72 -19.24 -1.00
CA ALA A 18 21.81 -18.87 -0.13
C ALA A 18 21.29 -18.17 1.14
N LYS A 19 22.03 -18.30 2.26
CA LYS A 19 21.75 -17.57 3.51
C LYS A 19 22.27 -16.12 3.45
N THR A 20 22.06 -15.43 2.32
CA THR A 20 22.44 -14.03 2.13
C THR A 20 21.21 -13.17 1.89
N THR A 21 21.33 -11.88 2.19
CA THR A 21 20.23 -10.91 2.08
C THR A 21 20.63 -9.65 1.32
N VAL A 22 21.83 -9.64 0.74
CA VAL A 22 22.34 -8.61 -0.16
C VAL A 22 22.98 -9.30 -1.36
N GLY A 23 23.04 -8.60 -2.48
CA GLY A 23 23.69 -9.08 -3.69
C GLY A 23 25.20 -9.28 -3.53
N ARG A 24 25.83 -9.83 -4.57
CA ARG A 24 27.27 -10.09 -4.62
C ARG A 24 28.07 -8.79 -4.51
N GLU A 25 29.16 -8.86 -3.77
CA GLU A 25 30.21 -7.85 -3.76
C GLU A 25 31.23 -8.13 -4.88
N PHE A 26 31.65 -7.07 -5.57
CA PHE A 26 32.62 -7.13 -6.65
C PHE A 26 33.95 -6.52 -6.22
N ALA A 27 35.05 -7.18 -6.57
CA ALA A 27 36.42 -6.75 -6.25
C ALA A 27 36.64 -6.37 -4.77
N GLY A 28 35.96 -7.03 -3.83
CA GLY A 28 36.13 -6.82 -2.39
C GLY A 28 35.66 -5.46 -1.84
N ARG A 29 35.00 -4.62 -2.67
CA ARG A 29 34.59 -3.26 -2.27
C ARG A 29 33.31 -2.76 -2.92
N PHE A 30 33.01 -3.18 -4.14
CA PHE A 30 31.88 -2.63 -4.89
C PHE A 30 30.60 -3.40 -4.59
N ARG A 31 29.60 -2.70 -4.05
CA ARG A 31 28.26 -3.23 -3.78
C ARG A 31 27.21 -2.49 -4.62
N PRO A 32 27.15 -2.74 -5.93
CA PRO A 32 26.18 -2.10 -6.80
C PRO A 32 24.76 -2.46 -6.35
N SER A 33 23.91 -1.45 -6.32
CA SER A 33 22.47 -1.58 -6.08
C SER A 33 21.73 -1.43 -7.39
N MET A 34 20.42 -1.65 -7.37
CA MET A 34 19.58 -1.49 -8.54
C MET A 34 18.33 -0.69 -8.19
N PHE A 35 17.89 0.16 -9.11
CA PHE A 35 16.60 0.79 -9.07
C PHE A 35 15.70 0.21 -10.14
N VAL A 36 14.49 -0.19 -9.77
CA VAL A 36 13.49 -0.78 -10.67
C VAL A 36 12.20 0.00 -10.56
N THR A 37 11.59 0.31 -11.70
CA THR A 37 10.23 0.83 -11.80
C THR A 37 9.38 -0.12 -12.62
N LEU A 38 8.24 -0.53 -12.03
CA LEU A 38 7.26 -1.42 -12.65
C LEU A 38 5.88 -0.77 -12.64
N THR A 39 5.12 -1.00 -13.69
CA THR A 39 3.80 -0.40 -13.90
C THR A 39 2.81 -1.49 -14.31
N CYS A 40 1.53 -1.33 -13.97
CA CYS A 40 0.47 -2.12 -14.60
C CYS A 40 0.39 -1.88 -16.12
N ASP A 41 -0.35 -2.72 -16.82
CA ASP A 41 -0.52 -2.59 -18.26
C ASP A 41 -1.33 -1.33 -18.66
N THR A 42 -1.38 -1.02 -19.94
CA THR A 42 -2.23 0.04 -20.48
C THR A 42 -3.71 -0.36 -20.50
N TYR A 43 -4.60 0.61 -20.31
CA TYR A 43 -6.06 0.45 -20.34
C TYR A 43 -6.71 1.22 -21.49
N GLY A 44 -5.89 1.83 -22.35
CA GLY A 44 -6.32 2.71 -23.43
C GLY A 44 -5.25 3.76 -23.72
N ARG A 45 -5.34 4.42 -24.88
CA ARG A 45 -4.40 5.50 -25.23
C ARG A 45 -4.62 6.69 -24.30
N VAL A 46 -3.54 7.24 -23.77
CA VAL A 46 -3.57 8.43 -22.89
C VAL A 46 -2.85 9.61 -23.53
N ARG A 47 -3.22 10.82 -23.12
CA ARG A 47 -2.55 12.08 -23.47
C ARG A 47 -1.36 12.31 -22.55
N GLU A 48 -0.63 13.39 -22.80
CA GLU A 48 0.53 13.78 -22.00
C GLU A 48 0.16 14.03 -20.53
N ASP A 49 -1.01 14.61 -20.28
CA ASP A 49 -1.56 14.87 -18.94
C ASP A 49 -2.07 13.61 -18.21
N GLY A 50 -1.91 12.42 -18.82
CA GLY A 50 -2.33 11.13 -18.26
C GLY A 50 -3.81 10.80 -18.44
N THR A 51 -4.62 11.71 -19.00
CA THR A 51 -6.04 11.44 -19.25
C THR A 51 -6.24 10.57 -20.48
N PRO A 52 -7.31 9.76 -20.56
CA PRO A 52 -7.62 9.00 -21.76
C PRO A 52 -7.81 9.91 -22.98
N VAL A 53 -7.34 9.45 -24.14
CA VAL A 53 -7.63 10.12 -25.42
C VAL A 53 -9.12 10.09 -25.70
N ASP A 54 -9.73 8.90 -25.53
CA ASP A 54 -11.17 8.65 -25.48
C ASP A 54 -11.50 7.99 -24.13
N SER A 55 -12.43 8.58 -23.39
CA SER A 55 -12.87 8.06 -22.09
C SER A 55 -13.89 6.94 -22.24
N GLY A 56 -14.60 6.85 -23.38
CA GLY A 56 -15.59 5.81 -23.66
C GLY A 56 -14.94 4.45 -23.90
N SER A 57 -13.83 4.41 -24.63
CA SER A 57 -13.07 3.18 -24.91
C SER A 57 -12.03 2.82 -23.84
N TYR A 58 -11.87 3.61 -22.78
CA TYR A 58 -10.87 3.34 -21.73
C TYR A 58 -11.39 2.27 -20.77
N ASP A 59 -10.61 1.22 -20.56
CA ASP A 59 -10.98 0.07 -19.73
C ASP A 59 -10.84 0.38 -18.23
N TYR A 60 -11.79 1.15 -17.69
CA TYR A 60 -11.85 1.48 -16.27
C TYR A 60 -12.01 0.25 -15.38
N ARG A 61 -12.73 -0.78 -15.85
CA ARG A 61 -12.95 -2.03 -15.13
C ARG A 61 -11.63 -2.74 -14.85
N ARG A 62 -10.82 -2.96 -15.89
CA ARG A 62 -9.48 -3.54 -15.73
C ARG A 62 -8.60 -2.63 -14.89
N ALA A 63 -8.66 -1.31 -15.08
CA ALA A 63 -7.87 -0.37 -14.28
C ALA A 63 -8.18 -0.46 -12.78
N ALA A 64 -9.47 -0.54 -12.41
CA ALA A 64 -9.92 -0.66 -11.03
C ALA A 64 -9.51 -2.00 -10.41
N ARG A 65 -9.72 -3.11 -11.13
CA ARG A 65 -9.32 -4.45 -10.67
C ARG A 65 -7.80 -4.57 -10.50
N ASP A 66 -7.03 -4.09 -11.48
CA ASP A 66 -5.57 -4.08 -11.38
C ASP A 66 -5.09 -3.25 -10.19
N ALA A 67 -5.72 -2.10 -9.92
CA ALA A 67 -5.41 -1.28 -8.76
C ALA A 67 -5.66 -1.99 -7.43
N VAL A 68 -6.86 -2.58 -7.26
CA VAL A 68 -7.25 -3.34 -6.05
C VAL A 68 -6.26 -4.46 -5.75
N HIS A 69 -5.80 -5.16 -6.79
CA HIS A 69 -4.96 -6.35 -6.65
C HIS A 69 -3.45 -6.10 -6.86
N PHE A 70 -3.03 -4.85 -7.08
CA PHE A 70 -1.64 -4.51 -7.36
C PHE A 70 -0.67 -4.96 -6.25
N SER A 71 -1.07 -4.82 -4.99
CA SER A 71 -0.27 -5.27 -3.84
C SER A 71 0.04 -6.77 -3.91
N SER A 72 -0.95 -7.57 -4.30
CA SER A 72 -0.79 -9.02 -4.46
C SER A 72 0.12 -9.35 -5.64
N LEU A 73 0.06 -8.58 -6.73
CA LEU A 73 0.99 -8.72 -7.86
C LEU A 73 2.43 -8.41 -7.45
N VAL A 74 2.66 -7.32 -6.69
CA VAL A 74 3.99 -6.95 -6.18
C VAL A 74 4.54 -8.02 -5.23
N ASP A 75 3.71 -8.59 -4.35
CA ASP A 75 4.13 -9.68 -3.48
C ASP A 75 4.57 -10.92 -4.28
N ARG A 76 3.84 -11.28 -5.34
CA ARG A 76 4.25 -12.35 -6.27
C ARG A 76 5.56 -12.03 -6.98
N TRP A 77 5.78 -10.77 -7.37
CA TRP A 77 7.02 -10.34 -7.99
C TRP A 77 8.22 -10.56 -7.08
N TRP A 78 8.12 -10.17 -5.81
CA TRP A 78 9.20 -10.40 -4.83
C TRP A 78 9.46 -11.89 -4.58
N GLN A 79 8.41 -12.71 -4.53
CA GLN A 79 8.55 -14.17 -4.40
C GLN A 79 9.31 -14.77 -5.61
N ASN A 80 8.89 -14.41 -6.82
CA ASN A 80 9.53 -14.86 -8.06
C ASN A 80 10.97 -14.38 -8.16
N LEU A 81 11.23 -13.10 -7.83
CA LEU A 81 12.58 -12.55 -7.86
C LEU A 81 13.50 -13.31 -6.92
N ARG A 82 13.11 -13.50 -5.64
CA ARG A 82 13.89 -14.26 -4.65
C ARG A 82 14.19 -15.68 -5.10
N ARG A 83 13.20 -16.35 -5.70
CA ARG A 83 13.36 -17.71 -6.25
C ARG A 83 14.38 -17.74 -7.40
N VAL A 84 14.33 -16.75 -8.29
CA VAL A 84 15.22 -16.66 -9.46
C VAL A 84 16.64 -16.28 -9.06
N VAL A 85 16.81 -15.32 -8.14
CA VAL A 85 18.15 -14.87 -7.74
C VAL A 85 18.81 -15.78 -6.69
N GLY A 86 18.02 -16.52 -5.91
CA GLY A 86 18.51 -17.47 -4.91
C GLY A 86 18.95 -16.83 -3.59
N TRP A 87 18.46 -15.64 -3.23
CA TRP A 87 18.75 -15.00 -1.94
C TRP A 87 17.58 -14.11 -1.50
N ASP A 88 17.55 -13.76 -0.20
CA ASP A 88 16.47 -12.97 0.38
C ASP A 88 16.66 -11.47 0.09
N VAL A 89 16.13 -11.05 -1.07
CA VAL A 89 16.28 -9.69 -1.59
C VAL A 89 15.84 -8.63 -0.58
N GLN A 90 16.80 -7.80 -0.15
CA GLN A 90 16.55 -6.57 0.58
C GLN A 90 16.16 -5.45 -0.39
N TYR A 91 15.07 -4.77 -0.06
CA TYR A 91 14.56 -3.65 -0.83
C TYR A 91 13.95 -2.56 0.05
N PHE A 92 13.92 -1.37 -0.53
CA PHE A 92 13.07 -0.26 -0.15
C PHE A 92 12.25 0.12 -1.37
N ALA A 93 10.94 0.18 -1.24
CA ALA A 93 10.05 0.47 -2.35
C ALA A 93 8.95 1.44 -1.96
N THR A 94 8.47 2.16 -2.96
CA THR A 94 7.31 3.02 -2.86
C THR A 94 6.31 2.72 -3.97
N VAL A 95 5.03 2.88 -3.65
CA VAL A 95 3.93 2.74 -4.60
C VAL A 95 3.27 4.10 -4.78
N GLU A 96 3.19 4.54 -6.03
CA GLU A 96 2.58 5.81 -6.41
C GLU A 96 1.56 5.64 -7.55
N PRO A 97 0.52 6.49 -7.61
CA PRO A 97 -0.24 6.67 -8.83
C PRO A 97 0.57 7.53 -9.80
N GLN A 98 0.76 7.09 -11.05
CA GLN A 98 1.47 7.87 -12.07
C GLN A 98 0.63 8.02 -13.34
N LYS A 99 0.67 9.23 -13.92
CA LYS A 99 -0.07 9.64 -15.12
C LYS A 99 -1.58 9.36 -14.97
N ARG A 100 -2.02 8.21 -15.48
CA ARG A 100 -3.42 7.73 -15.56
C ARG A 100 -3.99 7.20 -14.23
N ALA A 101 -3.46 7.68 -13.10
CA ALA A 101 -3.69 7.15 -11.75
C ALA A 101 -3.37 5.65 -11.54
N ALA A 102 -2.71 4.99 -12.50
CA ALA A 102 -2.33 3.59 -12.39
C ALA A 102 -1.24 3.39 -11.32
N PRO A 103 -1.26 2.29 -10.56
CA PRO A 103 -0.20 1.94 -9.64
C PRO A 103 1.17 1.76 -10.32
N HIS A 104 2.19 2.35 -9.72
CA HIS A 104 3.60 2.20 -10.08
C HIS A 104 4.40 1.80 -8.85
N LEU A 105 5.25 0.79 -8.99
CA LEU A 105 6.22 0.40 -7.97
C LEU A 105 7.57 1.02 -8.36
N HIS A 106 8.16 1.77 -7.44
CA HIS A 106 9.56 2.19 -7.52
C HIS A 106 10.33 1.50 -6.41
N THR A 107 11.46 0.87 -6.70
CA THR A 107 12.21 0.14 -5.69
C THR A 107 13.70 0.24 -5.87
N ALA A 108 14.40 0.51 -4.76
CA ALA A 108 15.82 0.26 -4.61
C ALA A 108 16.03 -1.16 -4.06
N ILE A 109 16.92 -1.90 -4.70
CA ILE A 109 17.32 -3.27 -4.35
C ILE A 109 18.80 -3.25 -3.97
N ARG A 110 19.13 -3.87 -2.83
CA ARG A 110 20.52 -4.02 -2.38
C ARG A 110 21.21 -5.19 -3.08
N GLY A 111 21.59 -4.96 -4.33
CA GLY A 111 22.33 -5.91 -5.14
C GLY A 111 22.13 -5.66 -6.64
N ALA A 112 23.12 -6.05 -7.44
CA ALA A 112 23.01 -6.03 -8.89
C ALA A 112 22.34 -7.32 -9.39
N ILE A 113 21.29 -7.15 -10.18
CA ILE A 113 20.55 -8.20 -10.87
C ILE A 113 20.58 -7.84 -12.36
N SER A 114 20.72 -8.80 -13.27
CA SER A 114 20.75 -8.44 -14.69
C SER A 114 19.40 -7.87 -15.14
N HIS A 115 19.42 -6.87 -16.03
CA HIS A 115 18.21 -6.29 -16.60
C HIS A 115 17.32 -7.32 -17.29
N GLU A 116 17.93 -8.34 -17.89
CA GLU A 116 17.24 -9.49 -18.48
C GLU A 116 16.47 -10.30 -17.44
N VAL A 117 17.09 -10.62 -16.29
CA VAL A 117 16.40 -11.32 -15.20
C VAL A 117 15.23 -10.49 -14.69
N ILE A 118 15.38 -9.17 -14.53
CA ILE A 118 14.28 -8.30 -14.11
C ILE A 118 13.14 -8.32 -15.14
N ARG A 119 13.44 -8.21 -16.44
CA ARG A 119 12.43 -8.29 -17.49
C ARG A 119 11.72 -9.64 -17.50
N LEU A 120 12.46 -10.75 -17.37
CA LEU A 120 11.92 -12.10 -17.36
C LEU A 120 11.02 -12.35 -16.14
N VAL A 121 11.48 -11.98 -14.94
CA VAL A 121 10.69 -12.08 -13.70
C VAL A 121 9.41 -11.27 -13.81
N THR A 122 9.49 -10.03 -14.31
CA THR A 122 8.31 -9.18 -14.48
C THR A 122 7.32 -9.79 -15.48
N ALA A 123 7.80 -10.25 -16.63
CA ALA A 123 6.95 -10.87 -17.66
C ALA A 123 6.28 -12.18 -17.18
N ALA A 124 6.96 -12.97 -16.34
CA ALA A 124 6.44 -14.20 -15.77
C ALA A 124 5.53 -14.00 -14.55
N THR A 125 5.45 -12.78 -14.00
CA THR A 125 4.70 -12.51 -12.78
C THR A 125 3.25 -12.15 -13.09
N TYR A 126 2.32 -12.91 -12.50
CA TYR A 126 0.88 -12.66 -12.56
C TYR A 126 0.21 -12.98 -11.23
N HIS A 127 -0.97 -12.42 -11.00
CA HIS A 127 -1.84 -12.77 -9.88
C HIS A 127 -3.23 -13.16 -10.38
N GLN A 128 -3.68 -14.38 -10.05
CA GLN A 128 -5.02 -14.87 -10.39
C GLN A 128 -5.97 -14.63 -9.21
N VAL A 129 -7.09 -13.96 -9.49
CA VAL A 129 -8.13 -13.63 -8.53
C VAL A 129 -9.22 -14.69 -8.61
N TRP A 130 -9.14 -15.69 -7.73
CA TRP A 130 -10.11 -16.77 -7.60
C TRP A 130 -11.29 -16.35 -6.70
N TRP A 131 -11.98 -15.30 -7.12
CA TRP A 131 -13.18 -14.77 -6.47
C TRP A 131 -14.40 -15.05 -7.35
N PRO A 132 -15.61 -14.96 -6.79
CA PRO A 132 -16.83 -15.09 -7.59
C PRO A 132 -16.86 -14.08 -8.73
N ASN A 133 -17.58 -14.42 -9.81
CA ASN A 133 -17.74 -13.50 -10.93
C ASN A 133 -18.40 -12.20 -10.45
N HIS A 134 -17.88 -11.08 -10.92
CA HIS A 134 -18.36 -9.74 -10.60
C HIS A 134 -18.23 -8.83 -11.81
N ASP A 135 -18.61 -9.34 -13.00
CA ASP A 135 -18.64 -8.59 -14.26
C ASP A 135 -19.94 -7.83 -14.48
N ARG A 136 -21.00 -8.19 -13.77
CA ARG A 136 -22.33 -7.59 -13.86
C ARG A 136 -22.91 -7.41 -12.48
N LEU A 137 -23.42 -6.22 -12.18
CA LEU A 137 -24.20 -5.99 -10.98
C LEU A 137 -25.51 -6.77 -11.09
N VAL A 138 -25.91 -7.40 -10.00
CA VAL A 138 -27.22 -8.05 -9.85
C VAL A 138 -28.23 -7.05 -9.28
N TYR A 139 -27.75 -6.16 -8.42
CA TYR A 139 -28.53 -5.14 -7.73
C TYR A 139 -27.99 -3.75 -8.06
N ASP A 140 -28.85 -2.88 -8.57
CA ASP A 140 -28.59 -1.46 -8.83
C ASP A 140 -29.77 -0.58 -8.42
N GLY A 141 -29.53 0.73 -8.35
CA GLY A 141 -30.56 1.70 -7.96
C GLY A 141 -31.18 1.42 -6.59
N ASP A 142 -32.51 1.35 -6.57
CA ASP A 142 -33.30 1.15 -5.34
C ASP A 142 -33.52 -0.32 -4.98
N GLN A 143 -33.19 -1.25 -5.88
CA GLN A 143 -33.33 -2.69 -5.66
C GLN A 143 -32.07 -3.25 -5.01
N ILE A 144 -31.93 -3.04 -3.70
CA ILE A 144 -30.75 -3.49 -2.93
C ILE A 144 -31.11 -4.59 -1.91
N PRO A 145 -30.19 -5.55 -1.64
CA PRO A 145 -30.44 -6.60 -0.66
C PRO A 145 -30.71 -6.06 0.74
N VAL A 146 -31.67 -6.68 1.43
CA VAL A 146 -32.09 -6.29 2.78
C VAL A 146 -31.63 -7.30 3.83
N TRP A 147 -31.35 -6.82 5.04
CA TRP A 147 -31.00 -7.71 6.14
C TRP A 147 -32.26 -8.35 6.72
N ASP A 148 -32.33 -9.68 6.67
CA ASP A 148 -33.37 -10.44 7.37
C ASP A 148 -32.88 -10.85 8.77
N PHE A 149 -33.57 -10.34 9.79
CA PHE A 149 -33.26 -10.66 11.19
C PHE A 149 -33.61 -12.10 11.57
N ARG A 150 -34.49 -12.79 10.83
CA ARG A 150 -34.87 -14.17 11.12
C ARG A 150 -33.78 -15.14 10.69
N THR A 151 -33.32 -15.02 9.45
CA THR A 151 -32.23 -15.85 8.91
C THR A 151 -30.84 -15.36 9.30
N GLY A 152 -30.71 -14.10 9.76
CA GLY A 152 -29.43 -13.49 10.09
C GLY A 152 -28.55 -13.30 8.85
N SER A 153 -29.17 -12.98 7.72
CA SER A 153 -28.54 -13.00 6.41
C SER A 153 -29.10 -11.88 5.51
N PHE A 154 -28.37 -11.52 4.46
CA PHE A 154 -28.93 -10.67 3.41
C PHE A 154 -29.79 -11.50 2.47
N VAL A 155 -30.97 -10.99 2.15
CA VAL A 155 -31.92 -11.59 1.22
C VAL A 155 -32.17 -10.66 0.04
N ASP A 156 -32.54 -11.27 -1.08
CA ASP A 156 -33.09 -10.58 -2.23
C ASP A 156 -34.40 -9.84 -1.84
N PRO A 157 -34.55 -8.55 -2.18
CA PRO A 157 -35.66 -7.73 -1.69
C PRO A 157 -37.03 -8.16 -2.24
N ASP A 158 -37.09 -8.74 -3.44
CA ASP A 158 -38.34 -9.13 -4.10
C ASP A 158 -38.76 -10.55 -3.71
N THR A 159 -37.81 -11.48 -3.67
CA THR A 159 -38.09 -12.91 -3.44
C THR A 159 -37.94 -13.34 -1.99
N GLY A 160 -37.27 -12.54 -1.16
CA GLY A 160 -36.92 -12.91 0.22
C GLY A 160 -35.94 -14.08 0.33
N ARG A 161 -35.33 -14.52 -0.77
CA ARG A 161 -34.37 -15.64 -0.78
C ARG A 161 -33.01 -15.17 -0.26
N PRO A 162 -32.35 -15.94 0.62
CA PRO A 162 -30.98 -15.63 1.05
C PRO A 162 -30.00 -15.57 -0.12
N LEU A 163 -29.13 -14.56 -0.08
CA LEU A 163 -28.01 -14.45 -1.03
C LEU A 163 -26.99 -15.56 -0.83
N THR A 164 -26.28 -15.92 -1.92
CA THR A 164 -25.24 -16.95 -1.88
C THR A 164 -24.12 -16.57 -0.91
N GLY A 165 -23.79 -17.46 0.02
CA GLY A 165 -22.71 -17.24 0.98
C GLY A 165 -21.34 -17.20 0.32
N TRP A 166 -20.41 -16.40 0.87
CA TRP A 166 -19.05 -16.24 0.33
C TRP A 166 -18.34 -17.56 -0.01
N TYR A 167 -18.34 -18.54 0.91
CA TYR A 167 -17.61 -19.78 0.70
C TYR A 167 -18.21 -20.62 -0.43
N GLN A 168 -19.54 -20.72 -0.49
CA GLN A 168 -20.25 -21.38 -1.57
C GLN A 168 -19.97 -20.70 -2.92
N ALA A 169 -20.12 -19.37 -2.99
CA ALA A 169 -19.85 -18.62 -4.21
C ALA A 169 -18.41 -18.81 -4.70
N VAL A 170 -17.46 -18.98 -3.78
CA VAL A 170 -16.04 -19.21 -4.07
C VAL A 170 -15.77 -20.67 -4.48
N GLU A 171 -16.54 -21.65 -3.99
CA GLU A 171 -16.49 -23.06 -4.40
C GLU A 171 -16.96 -23.27 -5.84
N GLU A 172 -17.96 -22.52 -6.27
CA GLU A 172 -18.51 -22.54 -7.64
C GLU A 172 -17.58 -21.89 -8.69
N VAL A 173 -16.44 -21.32 -8.29
CA VAL A 173 -15.49 -20.66 -9.20
C VAL A 173 -14.68 -21.69 -9.99
N GLU A 174 -14.96 -21.78 -11.28
CA GLU A 174 -14.21 -22.61 -12.24
C GLU A 174 -13.02 -21.88 -12.87
N GLU A 175 -13.17 -20.57 -13.10
CA GLU A 175 -12.17 -19.71 -13.75
C GLU A 175 -11.84 -18.48 -12.91
N PRO A 176 -10.61 -17.93 -12.97
CA PRO A 176 -10.26 -16.73 -12.22
C PRO A 176 -11.03 -15.52 -12.78
N ALA A 177 -11.76 -14.81 -11.91
CA ALA A 177 -12.53 -13.61 -12.27
C ALA A 177 -11.65 -12.46 -12.79
N HIS A 178 -10.36 -12.47 -12.46
CA HIS A 178 -9.40 -11.48 -12.97
C HIS A 178 -7.97 -12.02 -12.92
N VAL A 179 -7.13 -11.57 -13.86
CA VAL A 179 -5.69 -11.85 -13.86
C VAL A 179 -4.91 -10.57 -14.03
N VAL A 180 -4.19 -10.19 -12.98
CA VAL A 180 -3.36 -8.99 -12.95
C VAL A 180 -1.96 -9.31 -13.47
N ARG A 181 -1.39 -8.42 -14.28
CA ARG A 181 -0.02 -8.49 -14.81
C ARG A 181 0.64 -7.12 -14.82
N PHE A 182 1.97 -7.09 -14.83
CA PHE A 182 2.69 -5.87 -15.16
C PHE A 182 2.61 -5.59 -16.66
N GLY A 183 2.71 -4.31 -17.02
CA GLY A 183 2.87 -3.89 -18.41
C GLY A 183 4.25 -4.25 -18.95
N ARG A 184 4.41 -4.10 -20.27
CA ARG A 184 5.67 -4.40 -20.97
C ARG A 184 6.84 -3.49 -20.56
N GLN A 185 6.55 -2.31 -20.03
CA GLN A 185 7.56 -1.32 -19.66
C GLN A 185 8.21 -1.70 -18.33
N VAL A 186 9.53 -1.93 -18.37
CA VAL A 186 10.36 -2.24 -17.22
C VAL A 186 11.57 -1.32 -17.26
N HIS A 187 11.62 -0.36 -16.34
CA HIS A 187 12.79 0.49 -16.19
C HIS A 187 13.66 -0.08 -15.06
N SER A 188 14.88 -0.49 -15.38
CA SER A 188 15.87 -0.92 -14.40
C SER A 188 17.20 -0.22 -14.64
N LYS A 189 17.86 0.21 -13.57
CA LYS A 189 19.14 0.92 -13.59
C LYS A 189 20.05 0.40 -12.48
N GLY A 190 21.33 0.19 -12.79
CA GLY A 190 22.34 -0.01 -11.77
C GLY A 190 22.63 1.31 -11.05
N ILE A 191 22.85 1.27 -9.74
CA ILE A 191 23.19 2.44 -8.92
C ILE A 191 24.44 2.11 -8.10
N LEU A 192 25.44 2.99 -8.18
CA LEU A 192 26.59 2.98 -7.29
C LEU A 192 26.34 3.91 -6.12
N GLY A 193 26.72 3.47 -4.91
CA GLY A 193 26.66 4.31 -3.72
C GLY A 193 27.50 5.58 -3.87
N ASP A 194 27.18 6.60 -3.08
CA ASP A 194 27.93 7.85 -2.99
C ASP A 194 28.06 8.63 -4.31
N THR A 195 27.10 8.42 -5.23
CA THR A 195 26.97 9.18 -6.48
C THR A 195 25.80 10.15 -6.42
N GLU A 196 25.84 11.21 -7.22
CA GLU A 196 24.70 12.13 -7.41
C GLU A 196 23.45 11.37 -7.90
N GLU A 197 23.64 10.37 -8.76
CA GLU A 197 22.56 9.50 -9.24
C GLU A 197 21.89 8.73 -8.09
N ALA A 198 22.66 8.20 -7.14
CA ALA A 198 22.10 7.57 -5.95
C ALA A 198 21.29 8.57 -5.13
N GLY A 199 21.80 9.79 -4.93
CA GLY A 199 21.09 10.88 -4.26
C GLY A 199 19.73 11.20 -4.90
N ARG A 200 19.69 11.32 -6.23
CA ARG A 200 18.45 11.54 -6.99
C ARG A 200 17.42 10.43 -6.81
N HIS A 201 17.84 9.17 -6.89
CA HIS A 201 16.93 8.03 -6.75
C HIS A 201 16.46 7.83 -5.30
N ILE A 202 17.32 8.10 -4.31
CA ILE A 202 16.92 8.19 -2.91
C ILE A 202 15.86 9.27 -2.75
N GLY A 203 16.08 10.47 -3.31
CA GLY A 203 15.10 11.56 -3.33
C GLY A 203 13.74 11.13 -3.90
N TYR A 204 13.75 10.32 -4.97
CA TYR A 204 12.51 9.80 -5.55
C TYR A 204 11.76 8.86 -4.60
N LEU A 205 12.46 7.97 -3.88
CA LEU A 205 11.85 7.07 -2.89
C LEU A 205 11.39 7.82 -1.64
N THR A 206 12.20 8.77 -1.17
CA THR A 206 11.93 9.52 0.07
C THR A 206 10.87 10.60 -0.11
N LYS A 207 10.63 11.08 -1.35
CA LYS A 207 9.50 11.94 -1.72
C LYS A 207 8.17 11.43 -1.16
N TYR A 208 8.00 10.12 -1.03
CA TYR A 208 6.75 9.49 -0.57
C TYR A 208 6.77 9.04 0.89
N LEU A 209 7.84 9.33 1.64
CA LEU A 209 7.85 9.14 3.09
C LEU A 209 7.04 10.21 3.82
N THR A 210 7.04 11.43 3.28
CA THR A 210 6.37 12.60 3.89
C THR A 210 4.99 12.87 3.29
N LYS A 211 4.75 12.51 2.02
CA LYS A 211 3.41 12.56 1.41
C LYS A 211 2.48 11.60 2.13
N SER A 212 1.45 12.13 2.77
CA SER A 212 0.54 11.32 3.57
C SER A 212 -0.10 10.23 2.69
N THR A 213 -0.38 9.05 3.26
CA THR A 213 -1.15 8.00 2.57
C THR A 213 -2.56 8.45 2.14
N GLY A 214 -3.00 9.65 2.54
CA GLY A 214 -4.29 10.26 2.17
C GLY A 214 -4.19 11.45 1.23
N GLU A 215 -3.00 11.83 0.73
CA GLU A 215 -2.91 12.87 -0.30
C GLU A 215 -3.62 12.39 -1.56
N VAL A 216 -4.64 13.19 -1.91
CA VAL A 216 -5.52 13.05 -3.06
C VAL A 216 -4.65 13.06 -4.32
N VAL A 217 -4.97 12.22 -5.30
CA VAL A 217 -4.47 12.43 -6.66
C VAL A 217 -5.11 13.72 -7.16
N GLU A 218 -4.40 14.83 -7.00
CA GLU A 218 -4.89 16.15 -7.38
C GLU A 218 -5.03 16.22 -8.90
N ALA A 219 -6.19 16.70 -9.33
CA ALA A 219 -6.44 17.01 -10.72
C ALA A 219 -6.15 18.49 -10.93
N THR A 220 -5.26 18.80 -11.88
CA THR A 220 -4.94 20.17 -12.28
C THR A 220 -5.83 20.65 -13.44
N SER A 221 -6.64 19.77 -14.03
CA SER A 221 -7.60 20.08 -15.09
C SER A 221 -8.95 19.40 -14.88
N ILE A 222 -9.98 19.91 -15.56
CA ILE A 222 -11.33 19.31 -15.57
C ILE A 222 -11.25 17.87 -16.13
N ARG A 223 -10.51 17.67 -17.22
CA ARG A 223 -10.31 16.34 -17.83
C ARG A 223 -9.73 15.32 -16.85
N GLN A 224 -8.74 15.72 -16.05
CA GLN A 224 -8.16 14.85 -15.03
C GLN A 224 -9.17 14.54 -13.92
N ARG A 225 -9.99 15.53 -13.53
CA ARG A 225 -11.06 15.33 -12.56
C ARG A 225 -12.08 14.31 -13.06
N ASP A 226 -12.56 14.46 -14.29
CA ASP A 226 -13.51 13.54 -14.92
C ASP A 226 -12.94 12.12 -15.03
N HIS A 227 -11.65 12.01 -15.40
CA HIS A 227 -10.95 10.73 -15.45
C HIS A 227 -10.87 10.06 -14.06
N HIS A 228 -10.51 10.82 -13.03
CA HIS A 228 -10.45 10.33 -11.66
C HIS A 228 -11.84 9.95 -11.13
N ASP A 229 -12.87 10.69 -11.50
CA ASP A 229 -14.26 10.44 -11.10
C ASP A 229 -14.80 9.18 -11.77
N ARG A 230 -14.52 8.97 -13.07
CA ARG A 230 -14.84 7.71 -13.76
C ARG A 230 -14.13 6.50 -13.14
N LEU A 231 -12.83 6.63 -12.85
CA LEU A 231 -12.09 5.56 -12.17
C LEU A 231 -12.65 5.28 -10.77
N HIS A 232 -13.01 6.34 -10.03
CA HIS A 232 -13.60 6.20 -8.71
C HIS A 232 -15.01 5.58 -8.76
N ALA A 233 -15.82 5.91 -9.76
CA ALA A 233 -17.13 5.29 -9.96
C ALA A 233 -16.99 3.77 -10.14
N GLU A 234 -16.03 3.33 -10.97
CA GLU A 234 -15.76 1.89 -11.15
C GLU A 234 -15.19 1.24 -9.88
N LEU A 235 -14.28 1.90 -9.18
CA LEU A 235 -13.74 1.42 -7.91
C LEU A 235 -14.82 1.30 -6.83
N SER A 236 -15.83 2.17 -6.85
CA SER A 236 -16.94 2.15 -5.89
C SER A 236 -17.76 0.86 -5.99
N ILE A 237 -17.80 0.23 -7.17
CA ILE A 237 -18.51 -1.03 -7.42
C ILE A 237 -17.58 -2.22 -7.62
N THR A 238 -16.26 -2.06 -7.53
CA THR A 238 -15.29 -3.17 -7.64
C THR A 238 -15.02 -3.79 -6.26
N PRO A 239 -15.35 -5.06 -5.99
CA PRO A 239 -15.08 -5.66 -4.69
C PRO A 239 -13.57 -5.63 -4.34
N CYS A 240 -13.23 -5.21 -3.11
CA CYS A 240 -11.82 -5.04 -2.72
C CYS A 240 -11.26 -6.12 -1.78
N SER A 241 -12.12 -6.98 -1.22
CA SER A 241 -11.75 -8.07 -0.31
C SER A 241 -12.94 -9.03 -0.09
N PRO A 242 -12.72 -10.22 0.49
CA PRO A 242 -13.80 -11.14 0.88
C PRO A 242 -14.86 -10.55 1.84
N ARG A 243 -14.51 -9.48 2.58
CA ARG A 243 -15.40 -8.80 3.52
C ARG A 243 -16.06 -7.54 2.93
N CYS A 244 -15.86 -7.29 1.64
CA CYS A 244 -16.31 -6.06 1.00
C CYS A 244 -17.83 -6.05 0.87
N ALA A 245 -18.50 -5.02 1.40
CA ALA A 245 -19.95 -4.88 1.32
C ALA A 245 -20.47 -4.69 -0.13
N VAL A 246 -19.58 -4.38 -1.08
CA VAL A 246 -19.89 -4.31 -2.51
C VAL A 246 -20.31 -5.68 -3.06
N TRP A 247 -19.88 -6.80 -2.46
CA TRP A 247 -20.34 -8.14 -2.85
C TRP A 247 -21.86 -8.30 -2.82
N LEU A 248 -22.54 -7.54 -1.96
CA LEU A 248 -24.00 -7.56 -1.90
C LEU A 248 -24.63 -7.07 -3.20
N LEU A 249 -23.98 -6.15 -3.94
CA LEU A 249 -24.46 -5.71 -5.25
C LEU A 249 -24.33 -6.80 -6.34
N TYR A 250 -23.51 -7.82 -6.08
CA TYR A 250 -23.31 -8.98 -6.94
C TYR A 250 -24.07 -10.21 -6.44
N GLY A 251 -24.98 -10.05 -5.46
CA GLY A 251 -25.76 -11.15 -4.90
C GLY A 251 -24.97 -12.13 -4.05
N ILE A 252 -23.84 -11.68 -3.48
CA ILE A 252 -22.96 -12.51 -2.67
C ILE A 252 -22.86 -11.93 -1.28
N GLN A 253 -23.05 -12.78 -0.27
CA GLN A 253 -22.93 -12.41 1.12
C GLN A 253 -21.45 -12.38 1.54
N PRO A 254 -20.89 -11.21 1.87
CA PRO A 254 -19.48 -11.11 2.23
C PRO A 254 -19.18 -11.71 3.60
N LEU A 255 -17.92 -12.09 3.83
CA LEU A 255 -17.49 -12.64 5.12
C LEU A 255 -17.71 -11.64 6.26
N GLY A 256 -18.43 -12.07 7.29
CA GLY A 256 -18.71 -11.26 8.48
C GLY A 256 -19.76 -10.15 8.26
N ALA A 257 -20.57 -10.27 7.20
CA ALA A 257 -21.77 -9.45 7.03
C ALA A 257 -22.67 -9.54 8.27
N ASN A 258 -23.30 -8.42 8.62
CA ASN A 258 -24.21 -8.29 9.75
C ASN A 258 -25.22 -7.16 9.46
N ALA A 259 -26.22 -7.00 10.33
CA ALA A 259 -27.27 -5.97 10.22
C ALA A 259 -26.77 -4.53 10.05
N LYS A 260 -25.53 -4.21 10.43
CA LYS A 260 -24.92 -2.88 10.26
C LYS A 260 -24.16 -2.72 8.93
N THR A 261 -24.09 -3.78 8.13
CA THR A 261 -23.48 -3.75 6.80
C THR A 261 -24.45 -3.08 5.85
N THR A 262 -23.97 -2.14 5.04
CA THR A 262 -24.80 -1.46 4.06
C THR A 262 -24.39 -1.94 2.67
N PRO A 263 -25.31 -2.50 1.86
CA PRO A 263 -25.03 -2.90 0.48
C PRO A 263 -24.30 -1.80 -0.30
N GLY A 264 -23.26 -2.18 -1.04
CA GLY A 264 -22.47 -1.24 -1.86
C GLY A 264 -21.55 -0.28 -1.08
N ARG A 265 -21.65 -0.18 0.25
CA ARG A 265 -20.84 0.78 1.04
C ARG A 265 -19.73 0.11 1.82
N CYS A 266 -18.58 -0.05 1.19
CA CYS A 266 -17.37 -0.54 1.86
C CYS A 266 -16.52 0.61 2.46
N LYS A 267 -16.11 0.45 3.73
CA LYS A 267 -15.20 1.39 4.42
C LYS A 267 -13.72 1.23 4.01
N GLY A 268 -13.42 0.28 3.14
CA GLY A 268 -12.08 -0.03 2.65
C GLY A 268 -11.45 1.16 1.96
N ARG A 269 -10.12 1.31 2.12
CA ARG A 269 -9.40 2.42 1.48
C ARG A 269 -9.44 2.37 -0.04
N ALA A 270 -9.65 1.21 -0.67
CA ALA A 270 -9.72 1.08 -2.12
C ALA A 270 -10.85 1.91 -2.75
N HIS A 271 -11.97 2.09 -2.04
CA HIS A 271 -13.15 2.81 -2.53
C HIS A 271 -13.13 4.31 -2.23
N ARG A 272 -12.07 4.83 -1.60
CA ARG A 272 -11.96 6.27 -1.31
C ARG A 272 -11.50 7.01 -2.56
N ARG A 273 -12.18 8.11 -2.87
CA ARG A 273 -11.81 9.00 -3.97
C ARG A 273 -10.38 9.55 -3.86
N SER A 274 -9.85 9.68 -2.64
CA SER A 274 -8.48 10.16 -2.39
C SER A 274 -7.39 9.13 -2.65
N THR A 275 -7.71 7.84 -2.72
CA THR A 275 -6.72 6.77 -2.88
C THR A 275 -6.71 6.16 -4.28
N LEU A 276 -7.78 6.36 -5.06
CA LEU A 276 -7.98 5.81 -6.41
C LEU A 276 -7.49 4.35 -6.54
N GLY A 277 -7.95 3.50 -5.62
CA GLY A 277 -7.70 2.06 -5.71
C GLY A 277 -6.33 1.60 -5.20
N LEU A 278 -5.55 2.46 -4.53
CA LEU A 278 -4.32 2.08 -3.82
C LEU A 278 -4.56 1.88 -2.32
N PRO A 279 -5.13 0.74 -1.88
CA PRO A 279 -5.33 0.47 -0.47
C PRO A 279 -4.00 0.09 0.20
N GLY A 280 -3.51 0.92 1.12
CA GLY A 280 -2.50 0.48 2.09
C GLY A 280 -1.28 1.38 2.23
N ARG A 281 -0.14 0.76 2.57
CA ARG A 281 1.13 1.44 2.81
C ARG A 281 1.79 1.76 1.48
N ARG A 282 2.00 3.05 1.20
CA ARG A 282 2.74 3.53 0.02
C ARG A 282 4.23 3.23 0.10
N VAL A 283 4.75 2.87 1.26
CA VAL A 283 6.15 2.47 1.46
C VAL A 283 6.21 1.01 1.85
N LEU A 284 6.92 0.21 1.07
CA LEU A 284 7.13 -1.21 1.24
C LEU A 284 8.62 -1.45 1.51
N VAL A 285 8.96 -1.81 2.74
CA VAL A 285 10.35 -2.01 3.14
C VAL A 285 10.55 -3.46 3.55
N SER A 286 11.57 -4.11 3.01
CA SER A 286 11.97 -5.43 3.48
C SER A 286 12.37 -5.36 4.96
N ARG A 287 11.94 -6.35 5.76
CA ARG A 287 12.20 -6.36 7.22
C ARG A 287 13.68 -6.23 7.58
N LYS A 288 14.57 -6.70 6.71
CA LYS A 288 16.03 -6.71 6.93
C LYS A 288 16.73 -5.47 6.38
N TRP A 289 16.03 -4.51 5.79
CA TRP A 289 16.63 -3.30 5.21
C TRP A 289 17.46 -2.50 6.23
N SER A 290 16.90 -2.27 7.41
CA SER A 290 17.57 -1.55 8.50
C SER A 290 18.35 -2.46 9.44
N GLY A 291 18.08 -3.77 9.42
CA GLY A 291 18.51 -4.71 10.46
C GLY A 291 17.90 -4.45 11.84
N LYS A 292 16.94 -3.51 11.95
CA LYS A 292 16.36 -3.04 13.21
C LYS A 292 15.02 -3.71 13.51
N SER A 293 14.76 -3.97 14.80
CA SER A 293 13.46 -4.43 15.28
C SER A 293 12.44 -3.28 15.33
N LEU A 294 11.16 -3.62 15.55
CA LEU A 294 10.13 -2.61 15.81
C LEU A 294 10.39 -1.78 17.07
N ALA A 295 11.02 -2.40 18.09
CA ALA A 295 11.41 -1.72 19.32
C ALA A 295 12.51 -0.69 19.03
N ASP A 296 13.52 -1.07 18.24
CA ASP A 296 14.59 -0.16 17.81
C ASP A 296 14.03 1.03 17.02
N HIS A 297 13.15 0.78 16.05
CA HIS A 297 12.48 1.84 15.30
C HIS A 297 11.58 2.74 16.17
N LYS A 298 11.00 2.21 17.25
CA LYS A 298 10.26 3.02 18.24
C LYS A 298 11.23 3.88 19.05
N ALA A 299 12.36 3.32 19.49
CA ALA A 299 13.39 4.03 20.22
C ALA A 299 14.03 5.15 19.37
N ASP A 300 14.36 4.87 18.10
CA ASP A 300 14.87 5.84 17.13
C ASP A 300 13.93 7.02 16.95
N ARG A 301 12.63 6.76 16.71
CA ARG A 301 11.64 7.84 16.58
C ARG A 301 11.52 8.68 17.85
N LYS A 302 11.54 8.03 19.03
CA LYS A 302 11.51 8.74 20.33
C LYS A 302 12.75 9.59 20.53
N ARG A 303 13.94 9.09 20.18
CA ARG A 303 15.20 9.84 20.23
C ARG A 303 15.17 11.01 19.27
N PHE A 304 14.84 10.79 18.00
CA PHE A 304 14.73 11.86 17.00
C PHE A 304 13.83 13.01 17.45
N VAL A 305 12.63 12.70 17.98
CA VAL A 305 11.72 13.74 18.49
C VAL A 305 12.31 14.45 19.72
N ARG A 306 12.98 13.71 20.62
CA ARG A 306 13.65 14.32 21.79
C ARG A 306 14.78 15.26 21.37
N ASP A 307 15.63 14.84 20.43
CA ASP A 307 16.75 15.64 19.93
C ASP A 307 16.25 16.89 19.20
N MET A 308 15.19 16.75 18.38
CA MET A 308 14.52 17.85 17.71
C MET A 308 13.96 18.87 18.71
N LEU A 309 13.25 18.42 19.75
CA LEU A 309 12.74 19.30 20.81
C LEU A 309 13.88 19.97 21.60
N ALA A 310 14.94 19.22 21.91
CA ALA A 310 16.10 19.75 22.61
C ALA A 310 16.82 20.84 21.81
N SER A 311 16.83 20.76 20.47
CA SER A 311 17.44 21.79 19.60
C SER A 311 16.80 23.17 19.74
N VAL A 312 15.55 23.24 20.22
CA VAL A 312 14.83 24.49 20.53
C VAL A 312 14.65 24.72 22.04
N GLY A 313 15.47 24.06 22.86
CA GLY A 313 15.47 24.21 24.33
C GLY A 313 14.33 23.49 25.06
N ILE A 314 13.55 22.64 24.37
CA ILE A 314 12.45 21.89 24.99
C ILE A 314 12.99 20.53 25.45
N HIS A 315 13.32 20.43 26.74
CA HIS A 315 13.79 19.19 27.33
C HIS A 315 12.63 18.36 27.92
N LYS A 316 12.53 17.09 27.49
CA LYS A 316 11.56 16.11 28.01
C LYS A 316 12.32 14.97 28.70
N PRO A 317 12.77 15.14 29.96
CA PRO A 317 13.53 14.11 30.66
C PRO A 317 12.71 12.83 30.79
N GLU A 318 13.38 11.69 30.63
CA GLU A 318 12.75 10.39 30.85
C GLU A 318 12.52 10.23 32.35
N ARG A 319 11.26 10.04 32.73
CA ARG A 319 10.91 9.84 34.15
C ARG A 319 11.49 8.51 34.60
N ASP A 320 12.24 8.51 35.70
CA ASP A 320 12.63 7.27 36.36
C ASP A 320 11.38 6.61 36.94
N THR A 321 11.02 5.45 36.38
CA THR A 321 9.87 4.67 36.82
C THR A 321 10.27 3.44 37.62
N THR A 322 11.55 3.25 37.97
CA THR A 322 12.04 2.06 38.70
C THR A 322 11.38 1.89 40.06
N ARG A 323 10.95 3.01 40.68
CA ARG A 323 10.26 3.02 41.98
C ARG A 323 8.72 2.95 41.88
N LEU A 324 8.16 2.82 40.68
CA LEU A 324 6.71 2.80 40.47
C LEU A 324 6.18 1.36 40.36
N ILE A 325 5.11 1.08 41.10
CA ILE A 325 4.37 -0.19 41.00
C ILE A 325 3.10 0.06 40.18
N TRP A 326 2.95 -0.64 39.06
CA TRP A 326 1.77 -0.55 38.20
C TRP A 326 0.71 -1.55 38.67
N ARG A 327 -0.52 -1.08 38.93
CA ARG A 327 -1.67 -1.92 39.26
C ARG A 327 -2.76 -1.74 38.22
N LYS A 328 -3.51 -2.80 37.93
CA LYS A 328 -4.72 -2.70 37.09
C LYS A 328 -5.82 -2.01 37.90
N VAL A 329 -6.47 -1.04 37.28
CA VAL A 329 -7.61 -0.32 37.84
C VAL A 329 -8.86 -1.20 37.73
N ALA A 330 -9.67 -1.25 38.79
CA ALA A 330 -10.96 -1.93 38.78
C ALA A 330 -12.08 -1.01 38.25
N PRO A 331 -13.15 -1.55 37.61
CA PRO A 331 -14.35 -0.77 37.31
C PRO A 331 -14.90 -0.12 38.59
N GLY A 332 -15.03 1.20 38.61
CA GLY A 332 -15.55 1.96 39.77
C GLY A 332 -14.49 2.44 40.78
N ASP A 333 -13.19 2.24 40.50
CA ASP A 333 -12.11 2.76 41.34
C ASP A 333 -12.17 4.30 41.46
N GLN A 334 -12.44 4.79 42.67
CA GLN A 334 -12.59 6.21 42.98
C GLN A 334 -11.27 6.98 42.95
N GLN A 335 -10.12 6.30 42.97
CA GLN A 335 -8.81 6.93 42.84
C GLN A 335 -8.47 7.26 41.38
N VAL A 336 -9.31 6.85 40.43
CA VAL A 336 -9.11 7.14 39.00
C VAL A 336 -10.00 8.30 38.57
N PRO A 337 -9.42 9.35 37.95
CA PRO A 337 -10.21 10.45 37.43
C PRO A 337 -11.29 9.95 36.46
N PRO A 338 -12.47 10.62 36.41
CA PRO A 338 -13.50 10.31 35.45
C PRO A 338 -12.96 10.25 34.01
N ARG A 339 -13.52 9.36 33.19
CA ARG A 339 -13.06 9.15 31.80
C ARG A 339 -13.02 10.46 30.99
N ALA A 340 -13.97 11.36 31.20
CA ALA A 340 -13.99 12.66 30.56
C ALA A 340 -12.74 13.49 30.90
N HIS A 341 -12.29 13.50 32.16
CA HIS A 341 -11.10 14.22 32.59
C HIS A 341 -9.82 13.62 31.99
N LEU A 342 -9.72 12.28 31.95
CA LEU A 342 -8.59 11.59 31.32
C LEU A 342 -8.51 11.92 29.82
N LEU A 343 -9.65 11.93 29.13
CA LEU A 343 -9.72 12.29 27.72
C LEU A 343 -9.32 13.76 27.50
N MET A 344 -9.86 14.70 28.29
CA MET A 344 -9.51 16.11 28.20
C MET A 344 -8.02 16.36 28.45
N ARG A 345 -7.43 15.70 29.46
CA ARG A 345 -6.00 15.77 29.72
C ARG A 345 -5.18 15.21 28.54
N ALA A 346 -5.55 14.05 28.00
CA ALA A 346 -4.85 13.46 26.86
C ALA A 346 -4.96 14.33 25.60
N ILE A 347 -6.09 15.01 25.38
CA ILE A 347 -6.28 15.97 24.30
C ILE A 347 -5.37 17.18 24.50
N ALA A 348 -5.37 17.78 25.70
CA ALA A 348 -4.51 18.92 26.02
C ALA A 348 -3.03 18.58 25.87
N GLU A 349 -2.57 17.43 26.40
CA GLU A 349 -1.19 16.95 26.24
C GLU A 349 -0.83 16.78 24.75
N ARG A 350 -1.74 16.24 23.93
CA ARG A 350 -1.51 16.07 22.50
C ARG A 350 -1.44 17.39 21.74
N ILE A 351 -2.27 18.38 22.10
CA ILE A 351 -2.23 19.73 21.52
C ILE A 351 -0.88 20.38 21.86
N THR A 352 -0.48 20.34 23.13
CA THR A 352 0.80 20.88 23.58
C THR A 352 1.98 20.23 22.86
N TRP A 353 2.06 18.89 22.82
CA TRP A 353 3.14 18.19 22.12
C TRP A 353 3.18 18.50 20.63
N ARG A 354 2.00 18.68 20.00
CA ARG A 354 1.94 19.06 18.59
C ARG A 354 2.53 20.45 18.37
N ALA A 355 2.14 21.42 19.20
CA ALA A 355 2.66 22.78 19.12
C ALA A 355 4.18 22.85 19.40
N GLU A 356 4.68 22.10 20.39
CA GLU A 356 6.11 21.98 20.69
C GLU A 356 6.89 21.41 19.49
N TYR A 357 6.38 20.33 18.88
CA TYR A 357 7.01 19.71 17.72
C TYR A 357 6.95 20.60 16.47
N ASP A 358 5.82 21.25 16.20
CA ASP A 358 5.67 22.17 15.06
C ASP A 358 6.61 23.38 15.20
N ARG A 359 6.81 23.90 16.43
CA ARG A 359 7.81 24.94 16.72
C ARG A 359 9.23 24.46 16.42
N ALA A 360 9.57 23.25 16.83
CA ALA A 360 10.89 22.68 16.57
C ALA A 360 11.13 22.45 15.06
N LEU A 361 10.11 21.99 14.33
CA LEU A 361 10.17 21.85 12.87
C LEU A 361 10.39 23.19 12.17
N LEU A 362 9.72 24.25 12.60
CA LEU A 362 9.90 25.59 12.03
C LEU A 362 11.32 26.12 12.25
N ALA A 363 11.89 25.92 13.44
CA ALA A 363 13.27 26.32 13.74
C ALA A 363 14.32 25.53 12.96
N ALA A 364 14.02 24.28 12.59
CA ALA A 364 14.92 23.40 11.85
C ALA A 364 14.88 23.60 10.32
N GLN A 365 14.06 24.51 9.79
CA GLN A 365 14.04 24.77 8.34
C GLN A 365 15.31 25.49 7.90
N PRO A 366 16.03 24.98 6.87
CA PRO A 366 17.18 25.69 6.32
C PRO A 366 16.74 27.02 5.68
N PRO A 367 17.65 28.00 5.53
CA PRO A 367 17.37 29.24 4.82
C PRO A 367 16.89 28.97 3.40
N PRO A 368 16.06 29.86 2.81
CA PRO A 368 15.63 29.72 1.43
C PRO A 368 16.85 29.57 0.49
N GLY A 369 16.89 28.48 -0.28
CA GLY A 369 17.95 28.20 -1.25
C GLY A 369 18.97 27.12 -0.85
N GLN A 370 18.96 26.59 0.38
CA GLN A 370 19.80 25.45 0.77
C GLN A 370 19.01 24.14 0.79
N HIS A 371 19.47 23.15 0.04
CA HIS A 371 18.91 21.80 0.11
C HIS A 371 19.36 21.10 1.40
N PRO A 372 18.44 20.54 2.20
CA PRO A 372 18.81 19.81 3.41
C PRO A 372 19.67 18.60 3.05
N GLN A 373 20.77 18.36 3.77
CA GLN A 373 21.48 17.08 3.71
C GLN A 373 20.54 15.98 4.22
N THR A 374 20.07 15.12 3.32
CA THR A 374 19.09 14.07 3.63
C THR A 374 19.72 12.75 4.10
N SER A 375 21.04 12.70 4.29
CA SER A 375 21.71 11.46 4.69
C SER A 375 21.76 11.35 6.22
N ALA A 376 21.00 10.42 6.79
CA ALA A 376 21.01 10.10 8.22
C ALA A 376 22.16 9.14 8.61
N THR A 377 23.13 8.92 7.71
CA THR A 377 24.29 8.07 7.96
C THR A 377 25.48 9.00 8.15
N PRO A 378 26.13 9.03 9.33
CA PRO A 378 27.40 9.73 9.47
C PRO A 378 28.35 9.15 8.43
N LEU A 379 29.10 10.02 7.74
CA LEU A 379 30.29 9.58 7.00
C LEU A 379 31.14 8.78 7.99
N ALA A 380 31.35 7.49 7.71
CA ALA A 380 32.28 6.70 8.49
C ALA A 380 33.65 7.37 8.36
N ALA A 381 34.23 7.76 9.50
CA ALA A 381 35.57 8.34 9.60
C ALA A 381 36.64 7.32 9.22
#